data_AF-A0A4D4JCZ2-F1
#
_entry.id   AF-A0A4D4JCZ2-F1
#
_cell.length_a   1.000
_cell.length_b   1.000
_cell.length_c   1.000
_cell.angle_alpha   90.00
_cell.angle_beta   90.00
_cell.angle_gamma   90.00
#
_symmetry.space_group_name_H-M   'P 1'
#
loop_
_entity.id
_entity.type
_entity.pdbx_description
1 polymer ?
#
loop_
_entity_poly.entity_id
_entity_poly.type
_entity_poly.pdbx_seq_one_letter_code
_entity_poly.pdbx_strand_id
1 'polypeptide(L)'
;MVLRLVGHDDPRVVAVSRALRPQAWRSFTPETVARHALGALDHHRVMELLGTVPGVRTEDVSAATPADRDDERVPMLVEFLATCHWRTFTVVGVSRHLVSVLDTCWREREWLDLEAHWLRDSDR
;
A
#
# COMPACT_ATOMS: atom_id res chain seq x y z
N MET A 1 16.34 1.01 6.60
CA MET A 1 15.48 1.17 5.42
C MET A 1 15.66 2.57 4.82
N VAL A 2 16.13 2.68 3.57
CA VAL A 2 16.16 3.98 2.84
C VAL A 2 14.89 4.07 2.01
N LEU A 3 13.97 4.95 2.39
CA LEU A 3 12.69 5.10 1.71
C LEU A 3 12.86 5.86 0.39
N ARG A 4 12.54 5.21 -0.74
CA ARG A 4 12.45 5.90 -2.04
C ARG A 4 11.01 6.36 -2.27
N LEU A 5 10.81 7.68 -2.28
CA LEU A 5 9.48 8.26 -2.45
C LEU A 5 8.95 8.04 -3.86
N VAL A 6 7.76 7.45 -3.92
CA VAL A 6 6.96 7.31 -5.14
C VAL A 6 6.49 8.69 -5.63
N GLY A 7 6.33 8.82 -6.96
CA GLY A 7 5.82 10.02 -7.60
C GLY A 7 4.40 10.37 -7.12
N HIS A 8 4.05 11.66 -7.11
CA HIS A 8 2.71 12.08 -6.68
C HIS A 8 1.62 11.70 -7.69
N ASP A 9 1.97 11.57 -8.97
CA ASP A 9 1.09 11.13 -10.05
C ASP A 9 1.01 9.61 -10.20
N ASP A 10 1.71 8.85 -9.35
CA ASP A 10 1.63 7.39 -9.37
C ASP A 10 0.17 6.96 -9.12
N PRO A 11 -0.41 6.09 -9.97
CA PRO A 11 -1.82 5.72 -9.87
C PRO A 11 -2.19 5.08 -8.53
N ARG A 12 -1.23 4.42 -7.86
CA ARG A 12 -1.39 3.87 -6.50
C ARG A 12 -1.53 4.97 -5.47
N VAL A 13 -0.73 6.03 -5.59
CA VAL A 13 -0.82 7.22 -4.74
C VAL A 13 -2.16 7.92 -4.94
N VAL A 14 -2.64 8.03 -6.18
CA VAL A 14 -3.96 8.59 -6.50
C VAL A 14 -5.08 7.76 -5.88
N ALA A 15 -5.01 6.43 -5.97
CA ALA A 15 -6.00 5.52 -5.38
C ALA A 15 -6.08 5.68 -3.85
N VAL A 16 -4.93 5.63 -3.16
CA VAL A 16 -4.86 5.84 -1.71
C VAL A 16 -5.34 7.24 -1.33
N SER A 17 -4.96 8.27 -2.09
CA SER A 17 -5.39 9.65 -1.83
C SER A 17 -6.91 9.80 -1.92
N ARG A 18 -7.57 9.08 -2.85
CA ARG A 18 -9.03 9.07 -2.99
C ARG A 18 -9.70 8.37 -1.82
N ALA A 19 -9.15 7.23 -1.38
CA ALA A 19 -9.69 6.51 -0.22
C ALA A 19 -9.55 7.29 1.10
N LEU A 20 -8.48 8.07 1.25
CA LEU A 20 -8.24 8.93 2.40
C LEU A 20 -8.86 10.33 2.27
N ARG A 21 -9.46 10.66 1.13
CA ARG A 21 -9.99 12.01 0.86
C ARG A 21 -11.19 12.45 1.71
N PRO A 22 -12.00 11.59 2.35
CA PRO A 22 -12.93 12.06 3.36
C PRO A 22 -12.17 12.87 4.42
N GLN A 23 -12.63 14.09 4.72
CA GLN A 23 -11.91 15.04 5.61
C GLN A 23 -11.62 14.45 7.01
N ALA A 24 -12.27 13.34 7.35
CA ALA A 24 -12.08 12.58 8.58
C ALA A 24 -10.74 11.84 8.70
N TRP A 25 -9.94 11.68 7.65
CA TRP A 25 -8.72 10.85 7.73
C TRP A 25 -7.71 11.28 8.80
N ARG A 26 -7.68 12.59 9.15
CA ARG A 26 -6.84 13.08 10.26
C ARG A 26 -7.34 12.68 11.65
N SER A 27 -8.63 12.38 11.77
CA SER A 27 -9.25 11.87 12.99
C SER A 27 -9.09 10.35 13.17
N PHE A 28 -8.67 9.65 12.11
CA PHE A 28 -8.45 8.22 12.16
C PHE A 28 -7.26 7.85 13.06
N THR A 29 -7.31 6.62 13.57
CA THR A 29 -6.14 5.97 14.17
C THR A 29 -5.15 5.58 13.08
N PRO A 30 -3.86 5.37 13.42
CA PRO A 30 -2.89 4.82 12.48
C PRO A 30 -3.37 3.52 11.81
N GLU A 31 -3.99 2.61 12.58
CA GLU A 31 -4.55 1.35 12.07
C GLU A 31 -5.64 1.62 11.02
N THR A 32 -6.58 2.52 11.30
CA THR A 32 -7.65 2.84 10.35
C THR A 32 -7.08 3.44 9.06
N VAL A 33 -6.08 4.33 9.13
CA VAL A 33 -5.41 4.87 7.94
C VAL A 33 -4.70 3.77 7.15
N ALA A 34 -3.92 2.92 7.82
CA ALA A 34 -3.21 1.80 7.21
C ALA A 34 -4.16 0.86 6.45
N ARG A 35 -5.28 0.48 7.09
CA ARG A 35 -6.27 -0.42 6.48
C ARG A 35 -6.96 0.20 5.26
N HIS A 36 -7.30 1.49 5.31
CA HIS A 36 -7.87 2.18 4.14
C HIS A 36 -6.85 2.29 3.00
N ALA A 37 -5.59 2.56 3.32
CA ALA A 37 -4.54 2.64 2.31
C ALA A 37 -4.29 1.29 1.63
N LEU A 38 -4.22 0.20 2.41
CA LEU A 38 -4.05 -1.15 1.88
C LEU A 38 -5.25 -1.59 1.04
N GLY A 39 -6.47 -1.41 1.54
CA GLY A 39 -7.68 -1.74 0.79
C GLY A 39 -7.78 -1.01 -0.55
N ALA A 40 -7.39 0.27 -0.58
CA ALA A 40 -7.33 1.05 -1.81
C ALA A 40 -6.25 0.56 -2.78
N LEU A 41 -5.09 0.15 -2.26
CA LEU A 41 -4.00 -0.37 -3.06
C LEU A 41 -4.34 -1.74 -3.66
N ASP A 42 -4.93 -2.63 -2.87
CA ASP A 42 -5.36 -3.96 -3.32
C ASP A 42 -6.45 -3.84 -4.37
N HIS A 43 -7.46 -3.00 -4.13
CA HIS A 43 -8.49 -2.72 -5.12
C HIS A 43 -7.87 -2.18 -6.41
N HIS A 44 -6.96 -1.20 -6.33
CA HIS A 44 -6.26 -0.70 -7.51
C HIS A 44 -5.52 -1.79 -8.28
N ARG A 45 -4.82 -2.69 -7.58
CA ARG A 45 -4.11 -3.82 -8.20
C ARG A 45 -5.07 -4.81 -8.88
N VAL A 46 -6.21 -5.11 -8.24
CA VAL A 46 -7.27 -5.94 -8.84
C VAL A 46 -7.80 -5.28 -10.10
N MET A 47 -8.08 -3.97 -10.07
CA MET A 47 -8.56 -3.23 -11.24
C MET A 47 -7.55 -3.20 -12.38
N GLU A 48 -6.27 -3.06 -12.06
CA GLU A 48 -5.18 -3.15 -13.05
C GLU A 48 -5.16 -4.53 -13.72
N LEU A 49 -5.26 -5.61 -12.94
CA LEU A 49 -5.30 -6.98 -13.46
C LEU A 49 -6.55 -7.23 -14.31
N LEU A 50 -7.73 -6.82 -13.84
CA LEU A 50 -8.98 -6.99 -14.59
C LEU A 50 -9.00 -6.18 -15.89
N GLY A 51 -8.35 -5.02 -15.92
CA GLY A 51 -8.19 -4.22 -17.14
C GLY A 51 -7.41 -4.93 -18.25
N THR A 52 -6.67 -6.00 -17.93
CA THR A 52 -5.99 -6.83 -18.92
C THR A 52 -6.87 -7.94 -19.51
N VAL A 53 -8.04 -8.20 -18.91
CA VAL A 53 -8.95 -9.28 -19.32
C VAL A 53 -10.01 -8.72 -20.27
N PRO A 54 -10.04 -9.15 -21.55
CA PRO A 54 -11.06 -8.70 -22.48
C PRO A 54 -12.48 -9.07 -22.02
N GLY A 55 -13.40 -8.10 -22.06
CA GLY A 55 -14.82 -8.31 -21.75
C GLY A 55 -15.20 -8.12 -20.27
N VAL A 56 -14.24 -7.88 -19.37
CA VAL A 56 -14.54 -7.47 -17.99
C VAL A 56 -14.84 -5.97 -17.96
N ARG A 57 -15.98 -5.60 -17.39
CA ARG A 57 -16.36 -4.19 -17.20
C ARG A 57 -15.96 -3.78 -15.79
N THR A 58 -15.16 -2.73 -15.70
CA THR A 58 -14.63 -2.23 -14.43
C THR A 58 -15.71 -1.63 -13.53
N GLU A 59 -16.87 -1.26 -14.10
CA GLU A 59 -18.05 -0.81 -13.35
C GLU A 59 -18.69 -1.87 -12.45
N ASP A 60 -18.44 -3.16 -12.68
CA ASP A 60 -19.01 -4.26 -11.90
C ASP A 60 -18.24 -4.53 -10.59
N VAL A 61 -17.07 -3.90 -10.42
CA VAL A 61 -16.20 -4.13 -9.27
C VAL A 61 -16.57 -3.20 -8.12
N SER A 62 -16.88 -3.79 -6.97
CA SER A 62 -17.23 -3.05 -5.74
C SER A 62 -16.13 -2.05 -5.36
N ALA A 63 -16.57 -0.95 -4.74
CA ALA A 63 -15.67 0.05 -4.16
C ALA A 63 -14.66 -0.58 -3.19
N ALA A 64 -13.48 0.04 -3.09
CA ALA A 64 -12.43 -0.39 -2.17
C ALA A 64 -12.94 -0.44 -0.72
N THR A 65 -12.82 -1.61 -0.10
CA THR A 65 -13.08 -1.81 1.33
C THR A 65 -11.76 -1.72 2.10
N PRO A 66 -11.75 -1.24 3.35
CA PRO A 66 -10.55 -1.32 4.19
C PRO A 66 -10.04 -2.76 4.28
N ALA A 67 -8.72 -2.94 4.31
CA ALA A 67 -8.10 -4.24 4.49
C ALA A 67 -8.56 -4.91 5.80
N ASP A 68 -8.41 -6.23 5.87
CA ASP A 68 -8.66 -6.98 7.10
C ASP A 68 -7.82 -6.40 8.25
N ARG A 69 -8.33 -6.48 9.48
CA ARG A 69 -7.56 -6.08 10.66
C ARG A 69 -6.34 -6.98 10.87
N ASP A 70 -6.48 -8.26 10.53
CA ASP A 70 -5.43 -9.28 10.72
C ASP A 70 -4.49 -9.38 9.51
N ASP A 71 -4.60 -8.46 8.54
CA ASP A 71 -3.68 -8.36 7.42
C ASP A 71 -2.26 -8.02 7.92
N GLU A 72 -1.31 -8.90 7.62
CA GLU A 72 0.08 -8.79 8.08
C GLU A 72 0.81 -7.51 7.65
N ARG A 73 0.28 -6.79 6.65
CA ARG A 73 0.85 -5.52 6.16
C ARG A 73 0.39 -4.33 7.00
N VAL A 74 -0.69 -4.48 7.78
CA VAL A 74 -1.23 -3.40 8.62
C VAL A 74 -0.23 -2.99 9.71
N PRO A 75 0.35 -3.90 10.52
CA PRO A 75 1.30 -3.53 11.56
C PRO A 75 2.50 -2.72 11.05
N MET A 76 3.03 -3.06 9.87
CA MET A 76 4.14 -2.36 9.23
C MET A 76 3.80 -0.89 8.94
N LEU A 77 2.63 -0.61 8.38
CA LEU A 77 2.18 0.75 8.14
C LEU A 77 1.86 1.50 9.43
N VAL A 78 1.31 0.81 10.43
CA VAL A 78 1.03 1.38 11.75
C VAL A 78 2.32 1.83 12.43
N GLU A 79 3.37 1.01 12.39
CA GLU A 79 4.68 1.35 12.93
C GLU A 79 5.28 2.58 12.24
N PHE A 80 5.20 2.63 10.91
CA PHE A 80 5.62 3.81 10.16
C PHE A 80 4.83 5.07 10.56
N LEU A 81 3.51 4.97 10.67
CA LEU A 81 2.66 6.10 11.09
C LEU A 81 2.90 6.49 12.55
N ALA A 82 3.34 5.57 13.42
CA ALA A 82 3.67 5.87 14.80
C ALA A 82 5.01 6.65 14.92
N THR A 83 5.93 6.46 13.98
CA THR A 83 7.26 7.08 14.00
C THR A 83 7.32 8.45 13.32
N CYS A 84 6.26 8.87 12.63
CA CYS A 84 6.22 10.15 11.92
C CYS A 84 5.00 11.01 12.29
N HIS A 85 5.13 12.32 12.07
CA HIS A 85 4.04 13.28 12.30
C HIS A 85 3.04 13.30 11.14
N TRP A 86 2.55 12.14 10.70
CA TRP A 86 1.76 11.96 9.47
C TRP A 86 0.55 12.89 9.32
N ARG A 87 -0.01 13.37 10.44
CA ARG A 87 -1.14 14.32 10.44
C ARG A 87 -0.79 15.70 9.89
N THR A 88 0.49 16.08 9.90
CA THR A 88 0.96 17.34 9.32
C THR A 88 1.09 17.28 7.81
N PHE A 89 1.07 16.08 7.21
CA PHE A 89 1.16 15.92 5.78
C PHE A 89 -0.15 16.28 5.07
N THR A 90 -0.04 16.56 3.78
CA THR A 90 -1.19 16.55 2.87
C THR A 90 -1.63 15.10 2.67
N VAL A 91 -2.88 14.90 2.21
CA VAL A 91 -3.38 13.55 1.89
C VAL A 91 -2.47 12.85 0.86
N VAL A 92 -2.05 13.58 -0.18
CA VAL A 92 -1.10 13.08 -1.18
C VAL A 92 0.26 12.75 -0.55
N GLY A 93 0.75 13.60 0.36
CA GLY A 93 2.01 13.36 1.07
C GLY A 93 1.99 12.07 1.86
N VAL A 94 0.98 11.86 2.72
CA VAL A 94 0.86 10.62 3.48
C VAL A 94 0.65 9.41 2.57
N SER A 95 -0.14 9.53 1.50
CA SER A 95 -0.33 8.46 0.52
C SER A 95 0.98 8.04 -0.15
N ARG A 96 1.81 9.00 -0.56
CA ARG A 96 3.14 8.71 -1.13
C ARG A 96 4.01 7.96 -0.16
N HIS A 97 4.06 8.39 1.10
CA HIS A 97 4.83 7.71 2.13
C HIS A 97 4.36 6.26 2.36
N LEU A 98 3.04 6.04 2.49
CA LEU A 98 2.48 4.71 2.71
C LEU A 98 2.79 3.76 1.55
N VAL A 99 2.60 4.20 0.29
CA VAL A 99 2.94 3.40 -0.89
C VAL A 99 4.45 3.12 -0.94
N SER A 100 5.29 4.11 -0.61
CA SER A 100 6.75 3.95 -0.64
C SER A 100 7.26 2.96 0.41
N VAL A 101 6.63 2.93 1.59
CA VAL A 101 6.99 1.99 2.67
C VAL A 101 6.71 0.57 2.19
N LEU A 102 5.51 0.33 1.66
CA LEU A 102 5.17 -0.97 1.08
C LEU A 102 6.13 -1.36 -0.03
N ASP A 103 6.38 -0.49 -1.01
CA ASP A 103 7.31 -0.77 -2.11
C ASP A 103 8.73 -1.10 -1.64
N THR A 104 9.16 -0.52 -0.53
CA THR A 104 10.49 -0.80 0.04
C THR A 104 10.49 -2.16 0.73
N CYS A 105 9.48 -2.43 1.56
CA CYS A 105 9.39 -3.71 2.27
C CYS A 105 9.14 -4.90 1.33
N TRP A 106 8.36 -4.73 0.26
CA TRP A 106 8.19 -5.77 -0.76
C TRP A 106 9.50 -6.08 -1.48
N ARG A 107 10.27 -5.06 -1.86
CA ARG A 107 11.59 -5.27 -2.48
C ARG A 107 12.59 -5.94 -1.54
N GLU A 108 12.58 -5.56 -0.26
CA GLU A 108 13.43 -6.20 0.75
C GLU A 108 13.03 -7.68 0.94
N ARG A 109 11.73 -8.01 0.98
CA ARG A 109 11.25 -9.40 1.05
C ARG A 109 11.64 -10.22 -0.18
N GLU A 110 11.41 -9.69 -1.38
CA GLU A 110 11.75 -10.37 -2.65
C GLU A 110 13.25 -10.67 -2.74
N TRP A 111 14.09 -9.73 -2.28
CA TRP A 111 15.53 -9.94 -2.18
C TRP A 111 15.88 -11.10 -1.24
N LEU A 112 15.29 -11.13 -0.04
CA LEU A 112 15.51 -12.19 0.95
C LEU A 112 15.08 -13.57 0.43
N ASP A 113 13.97 -13.65 -0.31
CA ASP A 113 13.48 -14.89 -0.89
C ASP A 113 14.42 -15.42 -1.97
N LEU A 114 14.97 -14.54 -2.81
CA LEU A 114 15.99 -14.88 -3.80
C LEU A 114 17.27 -15.37 -3.13
N GLU A 115 17.77 -14.65 -2.12
CA GLU A 115 18.99 -15.04 -1.38
C GLU A 115 18.82 -16.42 -0.72
N ALA A 116 17.65 -16.69 -0.13
CA ALA A 116 17.30 -17.99 0.43
C ALA A 116 17.22 -19.10 -0.63
N HIS A 117 16.86 -18.78 -1.86
CA HIS A 117 16.89 -19.74 -2.97
C HIS A 117 18.34 -20.06 -3.37
N TRP A 118 19.19 -19.06 -3.54
CA TRP A 118 20.61 -19.23 -3.90
C TRP A 118 21.40 -20.01 -2.85
N LEU A 119 21.17 -19.75 -1.57
CA LEU A 119 21.82 -20.49 -0.47
C LEU A 119 21.46 -21.98 -0.48
N ARG A 120 20.22 -22.33 -0.84
CA ARG A 120 19.78 -23.73 -0.95
C ARG A 120 20.34 -24.45 -2.18
N ASP A 121 20.62 -23.71 -3.25
CA ASP A 121 21.22 -24.27 -4.46
C ASP A 121 22.75 -24.42 -4.34
N SER A 122 23.42 -23.62 -3.49
CA SER A 122 24.87 -23.75 -3.23
C SER A 122 25.25 -24.90 -2.28
N ASP A 123 24.29 -25.46 -1.55
CA ASP A 123 24.47 -26.62 -0.64
C ASP A 123 24.21 -27.98 -1.35
N ARG A 124 24.17 -28.00 -2.69
CA ARG A 124 23.90 -29.18 -3.53
C ARG A 124 25.07 -29.53 -4.43
#